data_AF-A0A8J4EH62-F1
#
_entry.id   AF-A0A8J4EH62-F1
#
_cell.length_a   1.000
_cell.length_b   1.000
_cell.length_c   1.000
_cell.angle_alpha   90.00
_cell.angle_beta   90.00
_cell.angle_gamma   90.00
#
_symmetry.space_group_name_H-M   'P 1'
#
loop_
_entity.id
_entity.type
_entity.pdbx_description
1 polymer ?
#
loop_
_entity_poly.entity_id
_entity_poly.type
_entity_poly.pdbx_seq_one_letter_code
_entity_poly.pdbx_strand_id
1 'polypeptide(L)'
;MPVVVLCPRTLWFAPAYAALLAVNAGYAWRRRERALLNDVASVAQSCLMVFVVAVVAGVSPVTVIGPFVVVLLYLTGTVLHVKTMIRERDSRGYRRASIGYHVGAAMVAAYLGTVTAVVFALLLVRSWLLPGRRLAPKHVGIVEIAAAVLVLTAAAA
;
A
#
# COMPACT_ATOMS: atom_id res chain seq x y z
N MET A 1 -2.10 26.06 -13.59
CA MET A 1 -1.88 26.70 -12.28
C MET A 1 -1.67 25.61 -11.22
N PRO A 2 -0.67 25.72 -10.32
CA PRO A 2 -0.41 24.68 -9.33
C PRO A 2 -1.59 24.53 -8.36
N VAL A 3 -1.96 23.30 -8.00
CA VAL A 3 -3.07 23.02 -7.08
C VAL A 3 -2.93 23.76 -5.75
N VAL A 4 -1.70 23.96 -5.26
CA VAL A 4 -1.41 24.70 -4.02
C VAL A 4 -1.86 26.16 -4.08
N VAL A 5 -1.82 26.79 -5.26
CA VAL A 5 -2.29 28.16 -5.46
C VAL A 5 -3.81 28.24 -5.38
N LEU A 6 -4.50 27.19 -5.87
CA LEU A 6 -5.96 27.12 -5.89
C LEU A 6 -6.55 26.62 -4.56
N CYS A 7 -5.82 25.78 -3.82
CA CYS A 7 -6.24 25.23 -2.54
C CYS A 7 -5.08 25.25 -1.52
N PRO A 8 -4.81 26.41 -0.86
CA PRO A 8 -3.72 26.54 0.10
C PRO A 8 -3.82 25.57 1.28
N ARG A 9 -5.03 25.06 1.55
CA ARG A 9 -5.31 24.07 2.60
C ARG A 9 -4.53 22.77 2.41
N THR A 10 -4.01 22.46 1.22
CA THR A 10 -3.14 21.29 1.03
C THR A 10 -1.80 21.40 1.75
N LEU A 11 -1.36 22.62 2.13
CA LEU A 11 -0.11 22.83 2.88
C LEU A 11 -0.13 22.20 4.28
N TRP A 12 -1.31 21.93 4.85
CA TRP A 12 -1.43 21.21 6.12
C TRP A 12 -0.82 19.80 6.08
N PHE A 13 -0.71 19.18 4.90
CA PHE A 13 -0.07 17.88 4.72
C PHE A 13 1.45 17.98 4.54
N ALA A 14 2.00 19.17 4.29
CA ALA A 14 3.41 19.36 4.00
C ALA A 14 4.33 18.86 5.13
N PRO A 15 4.04 19.07 6.43
CA PRO A 15 4.88 18.53 7.51
C PRO A 15 4.94 16.99 7.50
N ALA A 16 3.81 16.33 7.26
CA ALA A 16 3.73 14.87 7.20
C ALA A 16 4.52 14.32 5.99
N TYR A 17 4.35 14.93 4.80
CA TYR A 17 5.13 14.59 3.62
C TYR A 17 6.63 14.85 3.83
N ALA A 18 7.00 15.95 4.46
CA ALA A 18 8.40 16.29 4.75
C ALA A 18 9.04 15.28 5.70
N ALA A 19 8.32 14.85 6.75
CA ALA A 19 8.82 13.83 7.69
C ALA A 19 9.05 12.48 6.99
N LEU A 20 8.10 12.03 6.18
CA LEU A 20 8.24 10.78 5.41
C LEU A 20 9.34 10.88 4.35
N LEU A 21 9.44 12.03 3.67
CA LEU A 21 10.51 12.30 2.72
C LEU A 21 11.88 12.31 3.41
N ALA A 22 11.99 12.85 4.62
CA ALA A 22 13.23 12.83 5.38
C ALA A 22 13.67 11.40 5.73
N VAL A 23 12.72 10.53 6.11
CA VAL A 23 13.00 9.09 6.27
C VAL A 23 13.54 8.51 4.96
N ASN A 24 12.84 8.74 3.85
CA ASN A 24 13.25 8.22 2.55
C ASN A 24 14.63 8.73 2.12
N ALA A 25 14.90 10.02 2.29
CA ALA A 25 16.17 10.65 1.98
C ALA A 25 17.31 10.13 2.88
N GLY A 26 17.04 9.88 4.16
CA GLY A 26 18.00 9.29 5.08
C GLY A 26 18.41 7.87 4.68
N TYR A 27 17.45 7.06 4.22
CA TYR A 27 17.73 5.73 3.67
C TYR A 27 18.47 5.80 2.33
N ALA A 28 18.11 6.74 1.45
CA ALA A 28 18.79 6.96 0.17
C ALA A 28 20.26 7.37 0.37
N TRP A 29 20.53 8.31 1.28
CA TRP A 29 21.91 8.75 1.59
C TRP A 29 22.76 7.59 2.11
N ARG A 30 22.19 6.72 2.95
CA ARG A 30 22.87 5.51 3.44
C ARG A 30 22.94 4.38 2.41
N ARG A 31 22.48 4.61 1.18
CA ARG A 31 22.36 3.60 0.09
C ARG A 31 21.55 2.36 0.51
N ARG A 32 20.55 2.55 1.38
CA ARG A 32 19.65 1.52 1.94
C ARG A 32 18.20 1.71 1.47
N GLU A 33 18.01 2.17 0.23
CA GLU A 33 16.70 2.39 -0.41
C GLU A 33 15.79 1.15 -0.39
N ARG A 34 16.37 -0.04 -0.24
CA ARG A 34 15.67 -1.33 -0.26
C ARG A 34 15.15 -1.78 1.10
N ALA A 35 15.33 -0.96 2.14
CA ALA A 35 14.89 -1.26 3.49
C ALA A 35 13.36 -1.30 3.57
N LEU A 36 12.80 -2.23 4.34
CA LEU A 36 11.35 -2.35 4.50
C LEU A 36 10.71 -1.08 5.05
N LEU A 37 11.37 -0.41 5.99
CA LEU A 37 10.89 0.85 6.54
C LEU A 37 10.86 1.98 5.49
N ASN A 38 11.81 2.00 4.56
CA ASN A 38 11.83 2.96 3.45
C ASN A 38 10.65 2.70 2.49
N ASP A 39 10.41 1.44 2.14
CA ASP A 39 9.29 1.06 1.28
C ASP A 39 7.94 1.41 1.94
N VAL A 40 7.78 1.13 3.25
CA VAL A 40 6.56 1.45 4.00
C VAL A 40 6.36 2.95 4.15
N ALA A 41 7.42 3.74 4.38
CA ALA A 41 7.34 5.20 4.42
C ALA A 41 6.88 5.76 3.07
N SER A 42 7.40 5.22 1.97
CA SER A 42 6.98 5.58 0.62
C SER A 42 5.50 5.22 0.37
N VAL A 43 5.05 4.03 0.81
CA VAL A 43 3.63 3.64 0.73
C VAL A 43 2.74 4.59 1.54
N ALA A 44 3.11 4.92 2.77
CA ALA A 44 2.36 5.86 3.61
C ALA A 44 2.26 7.24 2.93
N GLN A 45 3.37 7.71 2.33
CA GLN A 45 3.42 8.95 1.58
C GLN A 45 2.48 8.93 0.36
N SER A 46 2.41 7.81 -0.36
CA SER A 46 1.46 7.64 -1.46
C SER A 46 0.01 7.60 -0.97
N CYS A 47 -0.28 6.92 0.14
CA CYS A 47 -1.63 6.80 0.68
C CYS A 47 -2.17 8.13 1.24
N LEU A 48 -1.31 8.99 1.79
CA LEU A 48 -1.67 10.35 2.21
C LEU A 48 -2.32 11.18 1.10
N MET A 49 -2.03 10.87 -0.17
CA MET A 49 -2.63 11.54 -1.32
C MET A 49 -4.15 11.42 -1.34
N VAL A 50 -4.72 10.34 -0.78
CA VAL A 50 -6.18 10.15 -0.67
C VAL A 50 -6.83 11.32 0.08
N PHE A 51 -6.23 11.76 1.19
CA PHE A 51 -6.72 12.90 1.96
C PHE A 51 -6.49 14.24 1.25
N VAL A 52 -5.34 14.40 0.58
CA VAL A 52 -5.05 15.60 -0.20
C VAL A 52 -6.10 15.80 -1.29
N VAL A 53 -6.43 14.73 -2.03
CA VAL A 53 -7.46 14.75 -3.07
C VAL A 53 -8.83 15.06 -2.47
N ALA A 54 -9.18 14.48 -1.32
CA ALA A 54 -10.44 14.79 -0.63
C ALA A 54 -10.58 16.28 -0.29
N VAL A 55 -9.52 16.90 0.26
CA VAL A 55 -9.52 18.33 0.57
C VAL A 55 -9.68 19.19 -0.69
N VAL A 56 -8.97 18.85 -1.77
CA VAL A 56 -9.08 19.57 -3.05
C VAL A 56 -10.48 19.42 -3.65
N ALA A 57 -11.10 18.26 -3.53
CA ALA A 57 -12.45 17.98 -4.01
C ALA A 57 -13.57 18.53 -3.10
N GLY A 58 -13.23 19.13 -1.95
CA GLY A 58 -14.23 19.58 -0.96
C GLY A 58 -14.95 18.45 -0.24
N VAL A 59 -14.41 17.23 -0.30
CA VAL A 59 -14.96 16.03 0.34
C VAL A 59 -14.44 15.93 1.77
N SER A 60 -15.31 15.54 2.71
CA SER A 60 -14.92 15.38 4.12
C SER A 60 -13.85 14.30 4.27
N PRO A 61 -12.72 14.57 4.98
CA PRO A 61 -11.66 13.59 5.21
C PRO A 61 -12.15 12.28 5.85
N VAL A 62 -13.22 12.34 6.64
CA VAL A 62 -13.80 11.17 7.32
C VAL A 62 -14.32 10.13 6.31
N THR A 63 -14.89 10.60 5.19
CA THR A 63 -15.47 9.71 4.16
C THR A 63 -14.42 8.91 3.41
N VAL A 64 -13.18 9.40 3.35
CA VAL A 64 -12.08 8.72 2.64
C VAL A 64 -11.20 7.86 3.54
N ILE A 65 -11.51 7.77 4.85
CA ILE A 65 -10.77 6.89 5.79
C ILE A 65 -10.86 5.44 5.35
N GLY A 66 -12.04 4.94 4.96
CA GLY A 66 -12.22 3.58 4.48
C GLY A 66 -11.32 3.26 3.27
N PRO A 67 -11.45 3.99 2.15
CA PRO A 67 -10.57 3.84 0.99
C PRO A 67 -9.08 4.00 1.31
N PHE A 68 -8.72 4.94 2.19
CA PHE A 68 -7.35 5.10 2.66
C PHE A 68 -6.82 3.84 3.34
N VAL A 69 -7.59 3.26 4.28
CA VAL A 69 -7.21 2.02 4.97
C VAL A 69 -7.08 0.87 3.97
N VAL A 70 -8.03 0.72 3.04
CA VAL A 70 -7.99 -0.30 1.99
C VAL A 70 -6.71 -0.22 1.16
N VAL A 71 -6.38 0.96 0.65
CA VAL A 71 -5.19 1.17 -0.19
C VAL A 71 -3.91 1.00 0.63
N LEU A 72 -3.88 1.49 1.87
CA LEU A 72 -2.72 1.35 2.76
C LEU A 72 -2.43 -0.12 3.08
N LEU A 73 -3.46 -0.90 3.38
CA LEU A 73 -3.34 -2.33 3.65
C LEU A 73 -2.83 -3.07 2.40
N TYR A 74 -3.40 -2.78 1.24
CA TYR A 74 -3.00 -3.42 -0.01
C TYR A 74 -1.54 -3.12 -0.40
N LEU A 75 -1.15 -1.86 -0.43
CA LEU A 75 0.18 -1.45 -0.88
C LEU A 75 1.27 -1.96 0.08
N THR A 76 1.05 -1.88 1.38
CA THR A 76 1.98 -2.40 2.38
C THR A 76 2.10 -3.93 2.30
N GLY A 77 0.97 -4.64 2.14
CA GLY A 77 0.95 -6.09 1.94
C GLY A 77 1.71 -6.51 0.69
N THR A 78 1.55 -5.73 -0.39
CA THR A 78 2.25 -5.95 -1.66
C THR A 78 3.76 -5.78 -1.53
N VAL A 79 4.25 -4.80 -0.76
CA VAL A 79 5.69 -4.67 -0.47
C VAL A 79 6.24 -5.96 0.17
N LEU A 80 5.56 -6.49 1.17
CA LEU A 80 5.96 -7.75 1.82
C LEU A 80 5.87 -8.93 0.85
N HIS A 81 4.78 -9.04 0.09
CA HIS A 81 4.56 -10.11 -0.87
C HIS A 81 5.63 -10.13 -1.96
N VAL A 82 5.89 -8.99 -2.62
CA VAL A 82 6.87 -8.90 -3.70
C VAL A 82 8.29 -9.18 -3.19
N LYS A 83 8.60 -8.82 -1.94
CA LYS A 83 9.87 -9.25 -1.31
C LYS A 83 9.99 -10.76 -1.27
N THR A 84 8.94 -11.48 -0.84
CA THR A 84 8.91 -12.96 -0.87
C THR A 84 8.95 -13.55 -2.29
N MET A 85 8.61 -12.78 -3.32
CA MET A 85 8.63 -13.25 -4.71
C MET A 85 9.94 -12.99 -5.43
N ILE A 86 10.71 -11.96 -5.05
CA ILE A 86 11.89 -11.51 -5.81
C ILE A 86 13.18 -11.65 -5.02
N ARG A 87 13.30 -10.97 -3.87
CA ARG A 87 14.58 -10.80 -3.14
C ARG A 87 14.74 -11.75 -1.95
N GLU A 88 13.65 -12.01 -1.25
CA GLU A 88 13.61 -12.75 0.01
C GLU A 88 12.88 -14.10 -0.17
N ARG A 89 13.08 -14.73 -1.33
CA ARG A 89 12.27 -15.90 -1.77
C ARG A 89 12.38 -17.10 -0.84
N ASP A 90 13.58 -17.36 -0.36
CA ASP A 90 13.86 -18.51 0.51
C ASP A 90 13.72 -18.16 2.00
N SER A 91 13.40 -16.89 2.32
CA SER A 91 13.26 -16.44 3.69
C SER A 91 11.92 -16.85 4.30
N ARG A 92 11.96 -17.87 5.17
CA ARG A 92 10.80 -18.28 5.98
C ARG A 92 10.27 -17.14 6.86
N GLY A 93 11.15 -16.25 7.32
CA GLY A 93 10.78 -15.08 8.11
C GLY A 93 9.89 -14.11 7.32
N TYR A 94 10.33 -13.70 6.12
CA TYR A 94 9.52 -12.83 5.27
C TYR A 94 8.21 -13.49 4.83
N ARG A 95 8.22 -14.81 4.58
CA ARG A 95 6.97 -15.52 4.23
C ARG A 95 5.96 -15.49 5.37
N ARG A 96 6.38 -15.77 6.61
CA ARG A 96 5.51 -15.68 7.80
C ARG A 96 5.01 -14.26 8.03
N ALA A 97 5.88 -13.26 7.90
CA ALA A 97 5.51 -11.86 8.05
C ALA A 97 4.50 -11.43 6.98
N SER A 98 4.70 -11.82 5.72
CA SER A 98 3.76 -11.54 4.62
C SER A 98 2.40 -12.18 4.87
N ILE A 99 2.36 -13.49 5.19
CA ILE A 99 1.10 -14.19 5.46
C ILE A 99 0.39 -13.57 6.68
N GLY A 100 1.09 -13.37 7.80
CA GLY A 100 0.52 -12.79 9.01
C GLY A 100 -0.05 -11.39 8.76
N TYR A 101 0.64 -10.58 7.97
CA TYR A 101 0.14 -9.27 7.54
C TYR A 101 -1.15 -9.40 6.71
N HIS A 102 -1.19 -10.30 5.74
CA HIS A 102 -2.38 -10.48 4.89
C HIS A 102 -3.57 -11.06 5.66
N VAL A 103 -3.34 -11.89 6.68
CA VAL A 103 -4.40 -12.35 7.60
C VAL A 103 -4.97 -11.16 8.38
N GLY A 104 -4.10 -10.34 8.97
CA GLY A 104 -4.51 -9.09 9.63
C GLY A 104 -5.29 -8.17 8.72
N ALA A 105 -4.79 -7.95 7.50
CA ALA A 105 -5.44 -7.11 6.50
C ALA A 105 -6.80 -7.66 6.07
N ALA A 106 -6.94 -8.97 5.89
CA ALA A 106 -8.21 -9.61 5.56
C ALA A 106 -9.24 -9.48 6.70
N MET A 107 -8.81 -9.58 7.95
CA MET A 107 -9.69 -9.32 9.10
C MET A 107 -10.18 -7.87 9.10
N VAL A 108 -9.29 -6.90 8.92
CA VAL A 108 -9.68 -5.47 8.85
C VAL A 108 -10.62 -5.22 7.67
N ALA A 109 -10.31 -5.78 6.49
CA ALA A 109 -11.14 -5.65 5.28
C ALA A 109 -12.55 -6.23 5.47
N ALA A 110 -12.69 -7.31 6.24
CA ALA A 110 -14.00 -7.89 6.56
C ALA A 110 -14.92 -6.94 7.33
N TYR A 111 -14.36 -6.05 8.15
CA TYR A 111 -15.15 -5.01 8.84
C TYR A 111 -15.54 -3.83 7.94
N LEU A 112 -14.83 -3.63 6.82
CA LEU A 112 -15.07 -2.50 5.91
C LEU A 112 -16.16 -2.80 4.86
N GLY A 113 -16.37 -4.08 4.51
CA GLY A 113 -17.44 -4.47 3.61
C GLY A 113 -17.18 -5.82 2.93
N THR A 114 -18.25 -6.43 2.41
CA THR A 114 -18.20 -7.78 1.81
C THR A 114 -17.30 -7.84 0.58
N VAL A 115 -17.37 -6.83 -0.30
CA VAL A 115 -16.55 -6.78 -1.52
C VAL A 115 -15.07 -6.67 -1.16
N THR A 116 -14.73 -5.77 -0.23
CA THR A 116 -13.37 -5.61 0.29
C THR A 116 -12.87 -6.89 0.95
N ALA A 117 -13.70 -7.56 1.74
CA ALA A 117 -13.38 -8.84 2.37
C ALA A 117 -12.98 -9.91 1.34
N VAL A 118 -13.78 -10.06 0.27
CA VAL A 118 -13.52 -11.03 -0.81
C VAL A 118 -12.20 -10.71 -1.50
N VAL A 119 -11.95 -9.45 -1.86
CA VAL A 119 -10.70 -9.05 -2.51
C VAL A 119 -9.49 -9.34 -1.61
N PHE A 120 -9.56 -9.00 -0.31
CA PHE A 120 -8.46 -9.29 0.61
C PHE A 120 -8.27 -10.77 0.90
N ALA A 121 -9.34 -11.58 0.85
CA ALA A 121 -9.21 -13.03 0.88
C ALA A 121 -8.45 -13.55 -0.34
N LEU A 122 -8.71 -13.03 -1.54
CA LEU A 122 -7.95 -13.36 -2.75
C LEU A 122 -6.47 -12.95 -2.63
N LEU A 123 -6.19 -11.79 -2.06
CA LEU A 123 -4.82 -11.33 -1.79
C LEU A 123 -4.10 -12.23 -0.77
N LEU A 124 -4.81 -12.68 0.27
CA LEU A 124 -4.27 -13.63 1.24
C LEU A 124 -3.95 -14.97 0.56
N VAL A 125 -4.88 -15.53 -0.22
CA VAL A 125 -4.65 -16.76 -0.99
C VAL A 125 -3.44 -16.60 -1.92
N ARG A 126 -3.34 -15.47 -2.63
CA ARG A 126 -2.18 -15.15 -3.47
C ARG A 126 -0.88 -15.13 -2.66
N SER A 127 -0.90 -14.50 -1.49
CA SER A 127 0.27 -14.42 -0.60
C SER A 127 0.74 -15.78 -0.11
N TRP A 128 -0.13 -16.80 -0.14
CA TRP A 128 0.20 -18.17 0.22
C TRP A 128 0.68 -19.01 -0.98
N LEU A 129 0.01 -18.88 -2.12
CA LEU A 129 0.20 -19.78 -3.27
C LEU A 129 1.38 -19.41 -4.18
N LEU A 130 1.70 -18.12 -4.30
CA LEU A 130 2.74 -17.66 -5.23
C LEU A 130 4.17 -17.75 -4.69
N PRO A 131 4.47 -17.46 -3.40
CA PRO A 131 5.84 -17.50 -2.90
C PRO A 131 6.49 -18.89 -3.07
N GLY A 132 7.75 -18.89 -3.50
CA GLY A 132 8.48 -20.12 -3.85
C GLY A 132 8.33 -20.54 -5.33
N ARG A 133 7.36 -19.99 -6.07
CA ARG A 133 7.32 -20.15 -7.53
C ARG A 133 8.34 -19.21 -8.16
N ARG A 134 9.17 -19.74 -9.08
CA ARG A 134 10.19 -18.97 -9.82
C ARG A 134 9.57 -18.13 -10.94
N LEU A 135 8.58 -17.32 -10.60
CA LEU A 135 7.94 -16.41 -11.54
C LEU A 135 8.91 -15.28 -11.93
N ALA A 136 8.92 -14.95 -13.22
CA ALA A 136 9.61 -13.77 -13.73
C ALA A 136 8.95 -12.49 -13.16
N PRO A 137 9.73 -11.43 -12.88
CA PRO A 137 9.19 -10.18 -12.33
C PRO A 137 8.03 -9.59 -13.13
N LYS A 138 8.04 -9.74 -14.46
CA LYS A 138 6.95 -9.31 -15.35
C LYS A 138 5.59 -9.94 -14.99
N HIS A 139 5.57 -11.24 -14.66
CA HIS A 139 4.33 -11.94 -14.34
C HIS A 139 3.82 -11.55 -12.96
N VAL A 140 4.73 -11.36 -11.99
CA VAL A 140 4.38 -10.83 -10.67
C VAL A 140 3.74 -9.45 -10.84
N GLY A 141 4.37 -8.56 -11.63
CA GLY A 141 3.82 -7.24 -11.93
C GLY A 141 2.43 -7.26 -12.54
N ILE A 142 2.15 -8.13 -13.52
CA ILE A 142 0.81 -8.27 -14.12
C ILE A 142 -0.23 -8.68 -13.06
N VAL A 143 0.11 -9.64 -12.19
CA VAL A 143 -0.77 -10.06 -11.09
C VAL A 143 -1.02 -8.91 -10.11
N GLU A 144 0.00 -8.11 -9.78
CA GLU A 144 -0.17 -6.93 -8.93
C GLU A 144 -1.02 -5.84 -9.60
N ILE A 145 -0.94 -5.66 -10.93
CA ILE A 145 -1.80 -4.71 -11.63
C ILE A 145 -3.26 -5.17 -11.56
N ALA A 146 -3.54 -6.44 -11.84
CA ALA A 146 -4.89 -6.99 -11.72
C ALA A 146 -5.43 -6.87 -10.27
N ALA A 147 -4.59 -7.16 -9.27
CA ALA A 147 -4.92 -6.98 -7.87
C ALA A 147 -5.20 -5.51 -7.52
N ALA A 148 -4.41 -4.57 -8.03
CA ALA A 148 -4.62 -3.14 -7.80
C ALA A 148 -5.95 -2.67 -8.37
N VAL A 149 -6.34 -3.16 -9.55
CA VAL A 149 -7.65 -2.86 -10.15
C VAL A 149 -8.79 -3.41 -9.27
N LEU A 150 -8.69 -4.65 -8.79
CA LEU A 150 -9.69 -5.23 -7.87
C LEU A 150 -9.80 -4.47 -6.55
N VAL A 151 -8.69 -4.00 -6.00
CA VAL A 151 -8.68 -3.19 -4.78
C VAL A 151 -9.31 -1.82 -5.04
N LEU A 152 -9.01 -1.21 -6.20
CA LEU A 152 -9.61 0.07 -6.57
C LEU A 152 -11.13 -0.04 -6.70
N THR A 153 -11.64 -1.08 -7.34
CA THR A 153 -13.09 -1.30 -7.44
C THR A 153 -13.72 -1.58 -6.09
N ALA A 154 -13.06 -2.35 -5.23
CA ALA A 154 -13.54 -2.64 -3.87
C ALA A 154 -13.48 -1.43 -2.92
N ALA A 155 -12.55 -0.49 -3.15
CA ALA A 155 -12.46 0.76 -2.37
C ALA A 155 -13.50 1.79 -2.79
N ALA A 156 -14.07 1.64 -3.99
CA ALA A 156 -15.08 2.53 -4.55
C ALA A 156 -16.52 2.00 -4.41
N ALA A 157 -16.70 0.78 -3.87
CA ALA A 157 -17.98 0.13 -3.65
C ALA A 157 -18.56 0.48 -2.27
#